data_AF-A0A956VRS3-F1
#
_entry.id   AF-A0A956VRS3-F1
#
_cell.length_a   1.000
_cell.length_b   1.000
_cell.length_c   1.000
_cell.angle_alpha   90.00
_cell.angle_beta   90.00
_cell.angle_gamma   90.00
#
_symmetry.space_group_name_H-M   'P 1'
#
loop_
_entity.id
_entity.type
_entity.pdbx_description
1 polymer ?
#
loop_
_entity_poly.entity_id
_entity_poly.type
_entity_poly.pdbx_seq_one_letter_code
_entity_poly.pdbx_strand_id
1 'polypeptide(L)'
;PMAAGRRNLERLVAAARDESSLISRNPTARYELADRWIEMQVGYNVAYRVPLLQQDGLTPNHEASVSKLYGSELTQRIAGTGMRLLGPAGQLDAGSPYARMGGAFSRLYLQSTAATITAGTSEVQRNLIAQKGLGLPRG
;
A
#
# COMPACT_ATOMS: atom_id res chain seq x y z
N PRO A 1 5.43 6.53 1.09
CA PRO A 1 4.54 5.35 1.00
C PRO A 1 5.18 4.15 0.28
N MET A 2 5.60 4.31 -0.98
CA MET A 2 6.07 3.19 -1.81
C MET A 2 7.28 2.45 -1.22
N ALA A 3 8.31 3.17 -0.77
CA ALA A 3 9.49 2.55 -0.17
C ALA A 3 9.16 1.71 1.09
N ALA A 4 8.25 2.18 1.95
CA ALA A 4 7.82 1.42 3.12
C ALA A 4 6.97 0.21 2.74
N GLY A 5 6.04 0.38 1.79
CA GLY A 5 5.23 -0.71 1.25
C GLY A 5 6.07 -1.81 0.62
N ARG A 6 7.10 -1.46 -0.17
CA ARG A 6 8.04 -2.40 -0.77
C ARG A 6 8.77 -3.22 0.29
N ARG A 7 9.35 -2.58 1.31
CA ARG A 7 10.02 -3.29 2.42
C ARG A 7 9.09 -4.27 3.12
N ASN A 8 7.85 -3.87 3.38
CA ASN A 8 6.87 -4.76 4.01
C ASN A 8 6.52 -5.95 3.11
N LEU A 9 6.38 -5.72 1.81
CA LEU A 9 6.11 -6.80 0.85
C LEU A 9 7.29 -7.76 0.71
N GLU A 10 8.53 -7.25 0.68
CA GLU A 10 9.75 -8.06 0.68
C GLU A 10 9.82 -8.96 1.93
N ARG A 11 9.46 -8.43 3.11
CA ARG A 11 9.37 -9.22 4.35
C ARG A 11 8.31 -10.32 4.28
N LEU A 12 7.13 -10.04 3.70
CA LEU A 12 6.09 -11.06 3.50
C LEU A 12 6.53 -12.16 2.55
N VAL A 13 7.14 -11.78 1.42
CA VAL A 13 7.64 -12.73 0.43
C VAL A 13 8.76 -13.59 1.00
N ALA A 14 9.68 -13.01 1.78
CA ALA A 14 10.73 -13.76 2.48
C ALA A 14 10.12 -14.76 3.47
N ALA A 15 9.20 -14.32 4.33
CA ALA A 15 8.52 -15.21 5.27
C ALA A 15 7.78 -16.36 4.56
N ALA A 16 7.10 -16.08 3.45
CA ALA A 16 6.37 -17.07 2.67
C ALA A 16 7.29 -18.07 1.94
N ARG A 17 8.54 -17.69 1.64
CA ARG A 17 9.57 -18.58 1.09
C ARG A 17 10.18 -19.47 2.16
N ASP A 18 10.47 -18.90 3.33
CA ASP A 18 11.09 -19.62 4.45
C ASP A 18 10.11 -20.61 5.09
N GLU A 19 8.82 -20.27 5.10
CA GLU A 19 7.76 -21.08 5.69
C GLU A 19 6.65 -21.35 4.67
N SER A 20 6.77 -22.47 3.96
CA SER A 20 5.79 -22.90 2.95
C SER A 20 4.38 -23.08 3.50
N SER A 21 4.23 -23.34 4.80
CA SER A 21 2.91 -23.44 5.44
C SER A 21 2.11 -22.14 5.45
N LEU A 22 2.75 -20.97 5.32
CA LEU A 22 2.04 -19.69 5.19
C LEU A 22 1.29 -19.60 3.85
N ILE A 23 1.82 -20.24 2.81
CA ILE A 23 1.16 -20.30 1.50
C ILE A 23 0.23 -21.51 1.42
N SER A 24 0.65 -22.68 1.90
CA SER A 24 -0.14 -23.91 1.73
C SER A 24 -1.49 -23.87 2.46
N ARG A 25 -1.59 -23.10 3.56
CA ARG A 25 -2.82 -22.88 4.31
C ARG A 25 -3.78 -21.90 3.65
N ASN A 26 -3.30 -21.10 2.69
CA ASN A 26 -4.11 -20.13 1.96
C ASN A 26 -3.83 -20.21 0.44
N PRO A 27 -4.68 -20.91 -0.32
CA PRO A 27 -4.51 -21.09 -1.77
C PRO A 27 -4.39 -19.78 -2.56
N THR A 28 -4.94 -18.66 -2.06
CA THR A 28 -4.86 -17.35 -2.74
C THR A 28 -3.63 -16.54 -2.36
N ALA A 29 -2.90 -16.89 -1.30
CA ALA A 29 -1.80 -16.09 -0.76
C ALA A 29 -0.71 -15.79 -1.79
N ARG A 30 -0.38 -16.78 -2.65
CA ARG A 30 0.61 -16.58 -3.72
C ARG A 30 0.16 -15.55 -4.74
N TYR A 31 -1.11 -15.58 -5.13
CA TYR A 31 -1.69 -14.62 -6.07
C TYR A 31 -1.81 -13.24 -5.43
N GLU A 32 -2.23 -13.16 -4.16
CA GLU A 32 -2.30 -11.89 -3.46
C GLU A 32 -0.92 -11.22 -3.35
N LEU A 33 0.13 -11.98 -3.02
CA LEU A 33 1.49 -11.44 -2.98
C LEU A 33 1.98 -10.99 -4.36
N ALA A 34 1.65 -11.74 -5.42
CA ALA A 34 1.95 -11.34 -6.79
C ALA A 34 1.23 -10.05 -7.18
N ASP A 35 -0.06 -9.93 -6.87
CA ASP A 35 -0.83 -8.71 -7.13
C ASP A 35 -0.27 -7.52 -6.37
N ARG A 36 0.05 -7.67 -5.07
CA ARG A 36 0.67 -6.59 -4.29
C ARG A 36 2.02 -6.16 -4.90
N TRP A 37 2.76 -7.10 -5.48
CA TRP A 37 4.03 -6.81 -6.14
C TRP A 37 3.83 -6.03 -7.44
N ILE A 38 2.89 -6.46 -8.28
CA ILE A 38 2.52 -5.76 -9.52
C ILE A 38 2.03 -4.34 -9.18
N GLU A 39 1.13 -4.21 -8.22
CA GLU A 39 0.62 -2.92 -7.78
C GLU A 39 1.71 -2.02 -7.22
N MET A 40 2.70 -2.57 -6.51
CA MET A 40 3.85 -1.79 -6.06
C MET A 40 4.62 -1.20 -7.24
N GLN A 41 4.86 -1.96 -8.31
CA GLN A 41 5.55 -1.45 -9.50
C GLN A 41 4.72 -0.38 -10.23
N VAL A 42 3.41 -0.59 -10.36
CA VAL A 42 2.50 0.43 -10.89
C VAL A 42 2.55 1.70 -10.04
N GLY A 43 2.52 1.56 -8.71
CA GLY A 43 2.62 2.67 -7.77
C GLY A 43 3.92 3.45 -7.89
N TYR A 44 5.05 2.78 -8.11
CA TYR A 44 6.33 3.44 -8.42
C TYR A 44 6.24 4.24 -9.72
N ASN A 45 5.74 3.65 -10.80
CA ASN A 45 5.60 4.33 -12.09
C ASN A 45 4.71 5.57 -12.00
N VAL A 46 3.58 5.48 -11.29
CA VAL A 46 2.69 6.62 -11.02
C VAL A 46 3.42 7.69 -10.19
N ALA A 47 4.12 7.28 -9.13
CA ALA A 47 4.83 8.20 -8.25
C ALA A 47 6.00 8.92 -8.95
N TYR A 48 6.71 8.26 -9.86
CA TYR A 48 7.82 8.85 -10.61
C TYR A 48 7.39 9.94 -11.60
N ARG A 49 6.12 9.98 -12.03
CA ARG A 49 5.64 11.07 -12.90
C ARG A 49 5.76 12.44 -12.23
N VAL A 50 5.55 12.52 -10.91
CA VAL A 50 5.60 13.77 -10.15
C VAL A 50 6.97 14.43 -10.23
N PRO A 51 8.09 13.79 -9.81
CA PRO A 51 9.40 14.40 -9.90
C PRO A 51 9.86 14.62 -11.34
N LEU A 52 9.46 13.77 -12.31
CA LEU A 52 9.78 14.00 -13.72
C LEU A 52 9.19 15.31 -14.24
N LEU A 53 7.91 15.56 -13.98
CA LEU A 53 7.27 16.83 -14.34
C LEU A 53 7.95 18.04 -13.66
N GLN A 54 8.33 17.90 -12.39
CA GLN A 54 9.04 18.95 -11.67
C GLN A 54 10.43 19.25 -12.26
N GLN A 55 11.14 18.21 -12.72
CA GLN A 55 12.43 18.38 -13.41
C GLN A 55 12.28 19.15 -14.72
N ASP A 56 11.16 18.97 -15.42
CA ASP A 56 10.82 19.72 -16.63
C ASP A 56 10.26 21.13 -16.33
N GLY A 57 10.27 21.57 -15.08
CA GLY A 57 9.75 22.88 -14.65
C GLY A 57 8.22 22.96 -14.60
N LEU A 58 7.51 21.84 -14.79
CA LEU A 58 6.06 21.77 -14.72
C LEU A 58 5.61 21.57 -13.27
N THR A 59 4.47 22.16 -12.91
CA THR A 59 3.86 21.95 -11.59
C THR A 59 2.89 20.77 -11.65
N PRO A 60 3.19 19.64 -10.97
CA PRO A 60 2.28 18.51 -10.91
C PRO A 60 0.99 18.90 -10.17
N ASN A 61 -0.16 18.48 -10.68
CA ASN A 61 -1.45 18.79 -10.09
C ASN A 61 -2.17 17.48 -9.76
N HIS A 62 -3.00 16.99 -10.68
CA HIS A 62 -3.73 15.74 -10.50
C HIS A 62 -2.82 14.51 -10.37
N GLU A 63 -1.61 14.54 -10.93
CA GLU A 63 -0.61 13.47 -10.84
C GLU A 63 -0.20 13.19 -9.39
N ALA A 64 -0.03 14.25 -8.59
CA ALA A 64 0.24 14.11 -7.17
C ALA A 64 -0.96 13.49 -6.43
N SER A 65 -2.18 13.88 -6.79
CA SER A 65 -3.42 13.30 -6.26
C SER A 65 -3.58 11.81 -6.61
N VAL A 66 -3.31 11.43 -7.87
CA VAL A 66 -3.32 10.02 -8.31
C VAL A 66 -2.30 9.21 -7.51
N SER A 67 -1.06 9.70 -7.40
CA SER A 67 0.00 9.04 -6.63
C SER A 67 -0.36 8.85 -5.16
N LYS A 68 -0.91 9.89 -4.51
CA LYS A 68 -1.34 9.82 -3.11
C LYS A 68 -2.46 8.82 -2.92
N LEU A 69 -3.53 8.93 -3.73
CA LEU A 69 -4.69 8.03 -3.67
C LEU A 69 -4.26 6.58 -3.81
N TYR A 70 -3.56 6.26 -4.90
CA TYR A 70 -3.09 4.92 -5.21
C TYR A 70 -2.20 4.35 -4.09
N GLY A 71 -1.22 5.12 -3.64
CA GLY A 71 -0.30 4.68 -2.58
C GLY A 71 -0.97 4.45 -1.23
N SER A 72 -1.98 5.25 -0.88
CA SER A 72 -2.71 5.09 0.38
C SER A 72 -3.59 3.83 0.39
N GLU A 73 -4.33 3.57 -0.68
CA GLU A 73 -5.14 2.36 -0.80
C GLU A 73 -4.28 1.10 -0.93
N LEU A 74 -3.15 1.18 -1.65
CA LEU A 74 -2.19 0.07 -1.73
C LEU A 74 -1.60 -0.27 -0.36
N THR A 75 -1.36 0.74 0.49
CA THR A 75 -0.88 0.51 1.86
C THR A 75 -1.89 -0.32 2.67
N GLN A 76 -3.19 -0.02 2.56
CA GLN A 76 -4.24 -0.84 3.18
C GLN A 76 -4.28 -2.26 2.63
N ARG A 77 -4.18 -2.43 1.31
CA ARG A 77 -4.17 -3.76 0.69
C ARG A 77 -2.96 -4.60 1.11
N ILE A 78 -1.77 -4.01 1.21
CA ILE A 78 -0.57 -4.68 1.71
C ILE A 78 -0.74 -5.08 3.18
N ALA A 79 -1.28 -4.17 4.01
CA ALA A 79 -1.53 -4.46 5.41
C ALA A 79 -2.50 -5.65 5.57
N GLY A 80 -3.63 -5.62 4.85
CA GLY A 80 -4.61 -6.71 4.85
C GLY A 80 -4.05 -8.03 4.32
N THR A 81 -3.21 -7.98 3.28
CA THR A 81 -2.51 -9.18 2.76
C THR A 81 -1.60 -9.79 3.84
N GLY A 82 -0.86 -8.96 4.57
CA GLY A 82 -0.02 -9.43 5.67
C GLY A 82 -0.82 -10.03 6.82
N MET A 83 -1.94 -9.41 7.21
CA MET A 83 -2.84 -9.97 8.24
C MET A 83 -3.37 -11.35 7.84
N ARG A 84 -3.80 -11.53 6.58
CA ARG A 84 -4.30 -12.82 6.08
C ARG A 84 -3.20 -13.87 5.97
N LEU A 85 -2.03 -13.50 5.46
CA LEU A 85 -0.90 -14.42 5.30
C LEU A 85 -0.41 -14.97 6.65
N LEU A 86 -0.34 -14.11 7.67
CA LEU A 86 0.15 -14.49 9.00
C LEU A 86 -0.92 -15.14 9.89
N GLY A 87 -2.18 -15.10 9.47
CA GLY A 87 -3.30 -15.65 10.23
C GLY A 87 -3.40 -15.05 11.64
N PRO A 88 -3.69 -15.86 12.67
CA PRO A 88 -3.81 -15.38 14.05
C PRO A 88 -2.57 -14.62 14.56
N ALA A 89 -1.37 -15.03 14.13
CA ALA A 89 -0.13 -14.38 14.57
C ALA A 89 0.03 -12.95 14.00
N GLY A 90 -0.70 -12.60 12.94
CA GLY A 90 -0.73 -11.25 12.38
C GLY A 90 -1.36 -10.21 13.30
N GLN A 91 -2.20 -10.64 14.26
CA GLN A 91 -2.88 -9.75 15.21
C GLN A 91 -2.00 -9.35 16.40
N LEU A 92 -0.90 -10.07 16.61
CA LEU A 92 -0.03 -9.89 17.76
C LEU A 92 0.86 -8.65 17.60
N ASP A 93 0.95 -7.84 18.64
CA ASP A 93 1.82 -6.67 18.70
C ASP A 93 3.24 -7.05 19.19
N ALA A 94 4.20 -6.15 19.06
CA ALA A 94 5.62 -6.36 19.32
C ALA A 94 5.95 -6.92 20.73
N GLY A 95 5.05 -6.72 21.71
CA GLY A 95 5.21 -7.24 23.08
C GLY A 95 4.92 -8.72 23.25
N SER A 96 4.37 -9.42 22.24
CA SER A 96 4.11 -10.85 22.32
C SER A 96 5.33 -11.67 21.88
N PRO A 97 5.71 -12.74 22.61
CA PRO A 97 6.80 -13.63 22.17
C PRO A 97 6.46 -14.39 20.88
N TYR A 98 5.18 -14.43 20.49
CA TYR A 98 4.72 -15.07 19.27
C TYR A 98 4.54 -14.08 18.11
N ALA A 99 4.86 -12.79 18.31
CA ALA A 99 4.71 -11.76 17.30
C ALA A 99 5.65 -12.02 16.12
N ARG A 100 5.07 -12.18 14.93
CA ARG A 100 5.88 -12.29 13.71
C ARG A 100 6.28 -10.91 13.24
N MET A 101 7.50 -10.79 12.72
CA MET A 101 8.00 -9.54 12.16
C MET A 101 7.91 -8.35 13.15
N GLY A 102 8.00 -8.64 14.46
CA GLY A 102 7.88 -7.65 15.52
C GLY A 102 6.52 -6.97 15.58
N GLY A 103 5.43 -7.66 15.23
CA GLY A 103 4.07 -7.11 15.25
C GLY A 103 3.77 -6.05 14.19
N ALA A 104 4.67 -5.91 13.21
CA ALA A 104 4.61 -4.83 12.22
C ALA A 104 3.31 -4.78 11.43
N PHE A 105 2.69 -5.94 11.14
CA PHE A 105 1.47 -6.01 10.34
C PHE A 105 0.20 -5.68 11.13
N SER A 106 0.14 -6.02 12.42
CA SER A 106 -0.92 -5.54 13.32
C SER A 106 -0.93 -4.01 13.37
N ARG A 107 0.24 -3.43 13.63
CA ARG A 107 0.42 -1.97 13.68
C ARG A 107 0.12 -1.32 12.33
N LEU A 108 0.64 -1.86 11.24
CA LEU A 108 0.43 -1.33 9.90
C LEU A 108 -1.05 -1.37 9.53
N TYR A 109 -1.76 -2.45 9.84
CA TYR A 109 -3.19 -2.59 9.56
C TYR A 109 -4.01 -1.52 10.27
N LEU A 110 -3.78 -1.34 11.58
CA LEU A 110 -4.44 -0.29 12.35
C LEU A 110 -4.15 1.11 11.81
N GLN A 111 -2.89 1.39 11.46
CA GLN A 111 -2.47 2.69 10.91
C GLN A 111 -2.93 2.92 9.47
N SER A 112 -3.19 1.86 8.70
CA SER A 112 -3.51 1.97 7.27
C SER A 112 -4.84 2.69 7.02
N THR A 113 -5.76 2.68 7.98
CA THR A 113 -7.01 3.48 7.94
C THR A 113 -6.72 4.98 7.86
N ALA A 114 -5.73 5.47 8.62
CA ALA A 114 -5.32 6.86 8.57
C ALA A 114 -4.67 7.24 7.22
N ALA A 115 -4.08 6.29 6.50
CA ALA A 115 -3.41 6.57 5.22
C ALA A 115 -4.37 7.11 4.15
N THR A 116 -5.62 6.65 4.14
CA THR A 116 -6.66 7.09 3.19
C THR A 116 -7.38 8.37 3.61
N ILE A 117 -7.08 8.91 4.80
CA ILE A 117 -7.73 10.10 5.38
C ILE A 117 -6.75 11.28 5.47
N THR A 118 -5.56 11.02 6.02
CA THR A 118 -4.54 12.04 6.23
C THR A 118 -3.99 12.58 4.90
N ALA A 119 -3.54 13.83 4.91
CA ALA A 119 -3.07 14.56 3.72
C ALA A 119 -4.09 14.59 2.56
N GLY A 120 -5.37 14.77 2.92
CA GLY A 120 -6.52 14.79 2.00
C GLY A 120 -7.11 13.40 1.82
N THR A 121 -8.40 13.24 2.11
CA THR A 121 -9.07 11.93 2.04
C THR A 121 -9.11 11.38 0.62
N SER A 122 -9.38 10.08 0.48
CA SER A 122 -9.48 9.44 -0.83
C SER A 122 -10.55 10.09 -1.71
N GLU A 123 -11.66 10.52 -1.13
CA GLU A 123 -12.74 11.26 -1.77
C GLU A 123 -12.26 12.62 -2.28
N VAL A 124 -11.52 13.37 -1.46
CA VAL A 124 -10.94 14.66 -1.87
C VAL A 124 -9.94 14.45 -3.02
N GLN A 125 -9.10 13.42 -2.97
CA GLN A 125 -8.18 13.13 -4.07
C GLN A 125 -8.93 12.76 -5.36
N ARG A 126 -10.00 11.95 -5.29
CA ARG A 126 -10.83 11.64 -6.47
C ARG A 126 -11.48 12.90 -7.05
N ASN A 127 -11.95 13.81 -6.21
CA ASN A 127 -12.48 15.11 -6.65
C ASN A 127 -11.42 15.97 -7.34
N LEU A 128 -10.19 16.02 -6.81
CA LEU A 128 -9.09 16.73 -7.45
C LEU A 128 -8.73 16.10 -8.80
N ILE A 129 -8.71 14.78 -8.91
CA ILE A 129 -8.46 14.08 -10.18
C ILE A 129 -9.56 14.40 -11.20
N ALA A 130 -10.83 14.36 -10.79
CA ALA A 130 -11.96 14.72 -11.64
C ALA A 130 -11.88 16.18 -12.13
N GLN A 131 -11.64 17.13 -11.24
CA GLN A 131 -11.68 18.55 -11.56
C GLN A 131 -10.41 19.05 -12.27
N LYS A 132 -9.24 18.62 -11.80
CA LYS A 132 -7.93 19.09 -12.27
C LYS A 132 -7.32 18.21 -13.35
N GLY A 133 -7.66 16.92 -13.36
CA GLY A 133 -7.19 15.99 -14.39
C GLY A 133 -8.16 15.88 -15.56
N LEU A 134 -9.46 15.76 -15.28
CA LEU A 134 -10.48 15.53 -16.32
C LEU A 134 -11.30 16.78 -16.69
N GLY A 135 -11.09 17.92 -15.99
CA GLY A 135 -11.81 19.16 -16.27
C GLY A 135 -13.30 19.14 -15.91
N LEU A 136 -13.73 18.18 -15.07
CA LEU A 136 -15.14 18.05 -14.67
C LEU A 136 -15.56 19.21 -13.75
N PRO A 137 -16.84 19.65 -13.82
CA PRO A 137 -17.35 20.72 -12.98
C PRO A 137 -17.39 20.33 -11.50
N ARG A 138 -17.48 21.33 -10.63
CA ARG A 138 -17.74 21.14 -9.20
C ARG A 138 -19.23 20.89 -8.98
N GLY A 139 -19.55 19.80 -8.31
CA GLY A 139 -20.88 19.54 -7.74
C GLY A 139 -20.98 20.03 -6.31
#